data_AF-A0A497I7Y2-F1
#
_entry.id   AF-A0A497I7Y2-F1
#
_cell.length_a   1.000
_cell.length_b   1.000
_cell.length_c   1.000
_cell.angle_alpha   90.00
_cell.angle_beta   90.00
_cell.angle_gamma   90.00
#
_symmetry.space_group_name_H-M   'P 1'
#
loop_
_entity.id
_entity.type
_entity.pdbx_description
1 polymer ?
#
loop_
_entity_poly.entity_id
_entity_poly.type
_entity_poly.pdbx_seq_one_letter_code
_entity_poly.pdbx_strand_id
1 'polypeptide(L)'
;MSEIVEELRRLEKRMKELKSILFSLQVKTLIFIQRMLTKEKRLYDDIQITGATETGIGMIVYVPHKNLEEVKAILREHHIDIQIEYSNAVGIHVTWEQIQMIDLLG
;
A
#
# COMPACT_ATOMS: atom_id res chain seq x y z
N MET A 1 5.94 4.79 -41.45
CA MET A 1 5.81 4.17 -40.12
C MET A 1 4.32 3.85 -39.96
N SER A 2 3.93 2.62 -39.64
CA SER A 2 2.49 2.28 -39.62
C SER A 2 1.81 2.92 -38.41
N GLU A 3 0.53 3.26 -38.56
CA GLU A 3 -0.34 3.81 -37.52
C GLU A 3 -0.29 2.96 -36.23
N ILE A 4 -0.25 1.63 -36.38
CA ILE A 4 -0.08 0.65 -35.31
C ILE A 4 1.20 0.88 -34.48
N VAL A 5 2.33 1.19 -35.13
CA VAL A 5 3.60 1.42 -34.43
C VAL A 5 3.55 2.71 -33.62
N GLU A 6 2.83 3.73 -34.11
CA GLU A 6 2.67 4.98 -33.38
C GLU A 6 1.71 4.84 -32.19
N GLU A 7 0.65 4.06 -32.34
CA GLU A 7 -0.24 3.67 -31.22
C GLU A 7 0.50 2.88 -30.14
N LEU A 8 1.32 1.90 -30.52
CA LEU A 8 2.14 1.14 -29.57
C LEU A 8 3.09 2.04 -28.78
N ARG A 9 3.74 3.02 -29.43
CA ARG A 9 4.59 4.01 -28.74
C ARG A 9 3.79 4.89 -27.76
N ARG A 10 2.58 5.31 -28.13
CA ARG A 10 1.70 6.10 -27.25
C ARG A 10 1.28 5.27 -26.03
N LEU A 11 0.93 4.00 -26.23
CA LEU A 11 0.60 3.07 -25.13
C LEU A 11 1.80 2.83 -24.21
N GLU A 12 2.99 2.63 -24.77
CA GLU A 12 4.22 2.46 -23.97
C GLU A 12 4.50 3.69 -23.09
N LYS A 13 4.33 4.90 -23.65
CA LYS A 13 4.48 6.15 -22.89
C LYS A 13 3.47 6.23 -21.74
N ARG A 14 2.19 5.99 -22.01
CA ARG A 14 1.14 5.97 -20.98
C ARG A 14 1.41 4.92 -19.90
N MET A 15 1.89 3.74 -20.28
CA MET A 15 2.28 2.71 -19.31
C MET A 15 3.43 3.17 -18.40
N LYS A 16 4.43 3.87 -18.95
CA LYS A 16 5.54 4.42 -18.14
C LYS A 16 5.03 5.47 -17.15
N GLU A 17 4.15 6.36 -17.60
CA GLU A 17 3.51 7.37 -16.74
C GLU A 17 2.69 6.71 -15.62
N LEU A 18 1.84 5.73 -15.94
CA LEU A 18 1.04 5.00 -14.96
C LEU A 18 1.90 4.25 -13.94
N LYS A 19 2.99 3.60 -14.39
CA LYS A 19 3.94 2.94 -13.48
C LYS A 19 4.58 3.93 -12.50
N SER A 20 4.94 5.12 -12.98
CA SER A 20 5.51 6.17 -12.13
C SER A 20 4.51 6.65 -11.08
N ILE A 21 3.26 6.90 -11.49
CA ILE A 21 2.17 7.30 -10.58
C ILE A 21 1.93 6.21 -9.53
N LEU A 22 1.80 4.95 -9.97
CA LEU A 22 1.56 3.84 -9.06
C LEU A 22 2.69 3.68 -8.04
N PHE A 23 3.94 3.80 -8.48
CA PHE A 23 5.10 3.75 -7.59
C PHE A 23 5.05 4.87 -6.53
N SER A 24 4.72 6.09 -6.94
CA SER A 24 4.55 7.22 -6.01
C SER A 24 3.48 6.95 -4.95
N LEU A 25 2.31 6.46 -5.38
CA LEU A 25 1.21 6.12 -4.47
C LEU A 25 1.62 5.00 -3.50
N GLN A 26 2.25 3.94 -4.01
CA GLN A 26 2.79 2.84 -3.20
C GLN A 26 3.74 3.33 -2.10
N VAL A 27 4.66 4.23 -2.45
CA VAL A 27 5.60 4.83 -1.48
C VAL A 27 4.87 5.67 -0.44
N LYS A 28 3.93 6.52 -0.85
CA LYS A 28 3.15 7.36 0.08
C LYS A 28 2.33 6.51 1.05
N THR A 29 1.64 5.48 0.54
CA THR A 29 0.88 4.54 1.36
C THR A 29 1.79 3.80 2.34
N LEU A 30 2.95 3.31 1.89
CA LEU A 30 3.92 2.68 2.78
C LEU A 30 4.34 3.61 3.93
N ILE A 31 4.72 4.84 3.61
CA ILE A 31 5.13 5.84 4.62
C ILE A 31 4.00 6.13 5.59
N PHE A 32 2.76 6.24 5.11
CA PHE A 32 1.59 6.45 5.96
C PHE A 32 1.42 5.31 6.97
N ILE A 33 1.42 4.05 6.52
CA ILE A 33 1.29 2.88 7.40
C ILE A 33 2.45 2.81 8.39
N GLN A 34 3.69 3.07 7.93
CA GLN A 34 4.86 3.11 8.81
C GLN A 34 4.69 4.15 9.92
N ARG A 35 4.28 5.38 9.59
CA ARG A 35 4.08 6.45 10.59
C ARG A 35 2.99 6.11 11.58
N MET A 36 1.87 5.59 11.09
CA MET A 36 0.74 5.12 11.90
C MET A 36 1.20 4.06 12.92
N LEU A 37 2.05 3.11 12.51
CA LEU A 37 2.54 2.03 13.38
C LEU A 37 3.85 2.35 14.15
N THR A 38 4.37 3.58 14.06
CA THR A 38 5.63 4.00 14.73
C THR A 38 5.44 5.17 15.70
N LYS A 39 4.20 5.58 16.01
CA LYS A 39 3.93 6.86 16.69
C LYS A 39 4.67 7.04 18.04
N GLU A 40 4.74 6.01 18.87
CA GLU A 40 5.44 6.05 20.17
C GLU A 40 6.55 4.99 20.30
N LYS A 41 6.38 3.86 19.62
CA LYS A 41 7.36 2.77 19.51
C LYS A 41 7.17 2.07 18.16
N ARG A 42 8.21 1.44 17.64
CA ARG A 42 8.09 0.64 16.41
C ARG A 42 7.34 -0.65 16.72
N LEU A 43 6.11 -0.76 16.21
CA LEU A 43 5.24 -1.92 16.46
C LEU A 43 5.48 -3.10 15.51
N TYR A 44 6.10 -2.86 14.35
CA TYR A 44 6.28 -3.82 13.27
C TYR A 44 7.76 -4.06 12.96
N ASP A 45 8.08 -5.23 12.43
CA ASP A 45 9.41 -5.59 11.96
C ASP A 45 9.66 -5.10 10.53
N ASP A 46 8.72 -5.34 9.62
CA ASP A 46 8.82 -4.91 8.23
C ASP A 46 7.44 -4.73 7.58
N ILE A 47 7.39 -4.02 6.45
CA ILE A 47 6.17 -3.86 5.64
C ILE A 47 6.52 -4.08 4.17
N GLN A 48 5.88 -5.09 3.58
CA GLN A 48 6.06 -5.46 2.18
C GLN A 48 4.82 -5.11 1.36
N ILE A 49 5.00 -4.42 0.24
CA ILE A 49 3.93 -4.23 -0.75
C ILE A 49 3.82 -5.50 -1.60
N THR A 50 2.63 -6.11 -1.65
CA THR A 50 2.40 -7.32 -2.45
C THR A 50 1.99 -7.00 -3.88
N GLY A 51 1.35 -5.85 -4.10
CA GLY A 51 0.98 -5.35 -5.42
C GLY A 51 -0.21 -4.39 -5.39
N ALA A 52 -0.52 -3.84 -6.56
CA ALA A 52 -1.77 -3.14 -6.81
C ALA A 52 -2.82 -4.14 -7.27
N THR A 53 -4.03 -4.03 -6.74
CA THR A 53 -5.21 -4.79 -7.16
C THR A 53 -6.19 -3.86 -7.87
N GLU A 54 -7.34 -4.40 -8.29
CA GLU A 54 -8.40 -3.56 -8.85
C GLU A 54 -8.96 -2.56 -7.84
N THR A 55 -8.87 -2.85 -6.54
CA THR A 55 -9.52 -2.10 -5.46
C THR A 55 -8.55 -1.30 -4.58
N GLY A 56 -7.24 -1.47 -4.72
CA GLY A 56 -6.26 -0.75 -3.91
C GLY A 56 -4.86 -1.35 -3.94
N ILE A 57 -4.14 -1.23 -2.82
CA ILE A 57 -2.79 -1.78 -2.65
C ILE A 57 -2.82 -2.84 -1.55
N GLY A 58 -2.31 -4.03 -1.87
CA GLY A 58 -2.09 -5.10 -0.90
C GLY A 58 -0.73 -4.95 -0.21
N MET A 59 -0.71 -5.16 1.10
CA MET A 59 0.52 -5.09 1.90
C MET A 59 0.54 -6.19 2.97
N ILE A 60 1.73 -6.63 3.35
CA ILE A 60 1.96 -7.50 4.50
C ILE A 60 2.77 -6.72 5.53
N VAL A 61 2.22 -6.61 6.73
CA VAL A 61 2.91 -6.03 7.89
C VAL A 61 3.43 -7.19 8.72
N TYR A 62 4.74 -7.35 8.80
CA TYR A 62 5.39 -8.32 9.69
C TYR A 62 5.49 -7.73 11.09
N VAL A 63 5.01 -8.45 12.10
CA VAL A 63 4.80 -7.93 13.46
C VAL A 63 5.33 -8.93 14.49
N PRO A 64 6.11 -8.49 15.49
CA PRO A 64 6.43 -9.33 16.64
C PRO A 64 5.17 -9.83 17.31
N HIS A 65 5.10 -11.12 17.64
CA HIS A 65 3.88 -11.73 18.19
C HIS A 65 3.27 -10.94 19.37
N LYS A 66 4.12 -10.38 20.24
CA LYS A 66 3.72 -9.54 21.38
C LYS A 66 2.97 -8.25 21.03
N ASN A 67 3.12 -7.74 19.81
CA ASN A 67 2.53 -6.49 19.33
C ASN A 67 1.34 -6.74 18.38
N LEU A 68 1.02 -8.00 18.07
CA LEU A 68 0.06 -8.34 17.00
C LEU A 68 -1.33 -7.73 17.25
N GLU A 69 -1.86 -7.87 18.46
CA GLU A 69 -3.19 -7.34 18.79
C GLU A 69 -3.21 -5.80 18.85
N GLU A 70 -2.11 -5.17 19.26
CA GLU A 70 -1.96 -3.70 19.23
C GLU A 70 -1.96 -3.18 17.79
N VAL A 71 -1.22 -3.82 16.89
CA VAL A 71 -1.21 -3.46 15.46
C VAL A 71 -2.60 -3.65 14.84
N LYS A 72 -3.30 -4.75 15.13
CA LYS A 72 -4.67 -4.97 14.65
C LYS A 72 -5.65 -3.90 15.14
N ALA A 73 -5.53 -3.48 16.40
CA ALA A 73 -6.37 -2.42 16.96
C ALA A 73 -6.17 -1.10 16.22
N ILE A 74 -4.92 -0.69 16.00
CA ILE A 74 -4.59 0.54 15.26
C ILE A 74 -5.10 0.47 13.81
N LEU A 75 -4.88 -0.65 13.12
CA LEU A 75 -5.37 -0.82 11.74
C LEU A 75 -6.90 -0.67 11.67
N ARG A 76 -7.64 -1.25 12.62
CA ARG A 76 -9.10 -1.14 12.68
C ARG A 76 -9.57 0.28 13.04
N GLU A 77 -8.88 0.97 13.94
CA GLU A 77 -9.16 2.37 14.29
C GLU A 77 -9.03 3.29 13.06
N HIS A 78 -8.08 3.00 12.18
CA HIS A 78 -7.88 3.69 10.92
C HIS A 78 -8.69 3.13 9.74
N HIS A 79 -9.66 2.24 10.02
CA HIS A 79 -10.51 1.59 9.01
C HIS A 79 -9.74 0.86 7.90
N ILE A 80 -8.56 0.33 8.20
CA ILE A 80 -7.77 -0.47 7.26
C ILE A 80 -8.20 -1.93 7.37
N ASP A 81 -8.60 -2.50 6.23
CA ASP A 81 -9.10 -3.86 6.18
C ASP A 81 -7.97 -4.87 6.36
N ILE A 82 -8.15 -5.77 7.32
CA ILE A 82 -7.31 -6.94 7.52
C ILE A 82 -7.89 -8.09 6.71
N GLN A 83 -7.15 -8.55 5.71
CA GLN A 83 -7.57 -9.61 4.79
C GLN A 83 -7.13 -10.99 5.27
N ILE A 84 -5.92 -11.08 5.83
CA ILE A 84 -5.31 -12.36 6.23
C ILE A 84 -4.53 -12.15 7.53
N GLU A 85 -4.61 -13.12 8.43
CA GLU A 85 -3.86 -13.12 9.68
C GLU A 85 -2.88 -14.30 9.71
N TYR A 86 -1.62 -14.01 10.06
CA TYR A 86 -0.58 -14.99 10.34
C TYR A 86 -0.14 -14.85 11.80
N SER A 87 0.63 -15.81 12.30
CA SER A 87 1.15 -15.78 13.68
C SER A 87 2.12 -14.63 13.96
N ASN A 88 2.72 -14.06 12.92
CA ASN A 88 3.72 -12.99 12.97
C ASN A 88 3.53 -11.92 11.87
N ALA A 89 2.36 -11.88 11.23
CA ALA A 89 2.09 -10.93 10.17
C ALA A 89 0.59 -10.69 10.00
N VAL A 90 0.26 -9.53 9.43
CA VAL A 90 -1.10 -9.14 9.05
C VAL A 90 -1.08 -8.71 7.59
N GLY A 91 -1.87 -9.39 6.77
CA GLY A 91 -2.16 -8.98 5.40
C GLY A 91 -3.25 -7.91 5.42
N ILE A 92 -2.95 -6.74 4.88
CA ILE A 92 -3.86 -5.60 4.83
C ILE A 92 -4.17 -5.19 3.40
N HIS A 93 -5.31 -4.53 3.23
CA HIS A 93 -5.69 -3.89 2.00
C HIS A 93 -5.99 -2.41 2.25
N VAL A 94 -5.28 -1.53 1.53
CA VAL A 94 -5.54 -0.09 1.55
C VAL A 94 -6.25 0.26 0.25
N THR A 95 -7.51 0.68 0.35
CA THR A 95 -8.38 0.96 -0.80
C THR A 95 -7.92 2.19 -1.59
N TRP A 96 -8.32 2.31 -2.86
CA TRP A 96 -8.01 3.49 -3.67
C TRP A 96 -8.54 4.78 -3.05
N GLU A 97 -9.71 4.76 -2.43
CA GLU A 97 -10.30 5.89 -1.72
C GLU A 97 -9.40 6.33 -0.56
N GLN A 98 -8.93 5.39 0.25
CA GLN A 98 -7.98 5.67 1.33
C GLN A 98 -6.65 6.20 0.79
N ILE A 99 -6.14 5.64 -0.30
CA ILE A 99 -4.90 6.08 -0.94
C ILE A 99 -5.04 7.53 -1.44
N GLN A 100 -6.17 7.89 -2.04
CA GLN A 100 -6.45 9.27 -2.44
C GLN A 100 -6.47 10.22 -1.23
N MET A 101 -7.08 9.82 -0.12
CA MET A 101 -7.05 10.61 1.11
C MET A 101 -5.63 10.77 1.65
N ILE A 102 -4.82 9.71 1.65
CA ILE A 102 -3.41 9.76 2.05
C ILE A 102 -2.62 10.71 1.14
N ASP A 103 -2.88 10.68 -0.17
CA ASP A 103 -2.21 11.53 -1.15
C ASP A 103 -2.50 13.03 -0.91
N LEU A 104 -3.73 13.36 -0.50
CA LEU A 104 -4.18 14.72 -0.16
C LEU A 104 -3.66 15.23 1.19
N LEU A 105 -3.34 14.32 2.12
CA LEU A 105 -2.73 14.64 3.42
C LEU A 105 -1.20 14.82 3.33
N GLY A 106 -0.62 14.56 2.15
CA GLY A 106 0.82 14.59 1.85
C GLY A 106 1.38 15.98 1.58
#